data_AF-A0A959FWP6-F1
#
_entry.id   AF-A0A959FWP6-F1
#
_cell.length_a   1.000
_cell.length_b   1.000
_cell.length_c   1.000
_cell.angle_alpha   90.00
_cell.angle_beta   90.00
_cell.angle_gamma   90.00
#
_symmetry.space_group_name_H-M   'P 1'
#
loop_
_entity.id
_entity.type
_entity.pdbx_description
1 polymer ?
#
loop_
_entity_poly.entity_id
_entity_poly.type
_entity_poly.pdbx_seq_one_letter_code
_entity_poly.pdbx_strand_id
1 'polypeptide(L)'
;MKHLFVLLLLLATATLHAQDEQQFDNYERQYGLAQFWKGVSINFAFFEQVPDLNWDSLYFSYIPKVDAAQNDFEYVRLLQEMCALLKDGHTRVYLPRHLQMQRFRPAIATQLIEKGVFITHVLND
;
A
#
# COMPACT_ATOMS: atom_id res chain seq x y z
N MET A 1 51.23 -9.16 -3.80
CA MET A 1 50.06 -9.78 -3.13
C MET A 1 49.12 -8.76 -2.47
N LYS A 2 49.62 -7.73 -1.75
CA LYS A 2 48.77 -6.70 -1.10
C LYS A 2 47.87 -5.93 -2.09
N HIS A 3 48.40 -5.55 -3.26
CA HIS A 3 47.62 -4.84 -4.28
C HIS A 3 46.55 -5.70 -4.96
N LEU A 4 46.76 -7.02 -5.05
CA LEU A 4 45.77 -7.97 -5.57
C LEU A 4 44.57 -8.08 -4.63
N PHE A 5 44.81 -8.08 -3.32
CA PHE A 5 43.76 -8.12 -2.30
C PHE A 5 42.90 -6.84 -2.32
N VAL A 6 43.51 -5.67 -2.52
CA VAL A 6 42.79 -4.39 -2.65
C VAL A 6 41.93 -4.33 -3.92
N LEU A 7 42.45 -4.85 -5.04
CA LEU A 7 41.69 -4.91 -6.30
C LEU A 7 40.49 -5.86 -6.21
N LEU A 8 40.66 -6.98 -5.50
CA LEU A 8 39.59 -7.96 -5.26
C LEU A 8 38.51 -7.41 -4.31
N LEU A 9 38.91 -6.59 -3.33
CA LEU A 9 37.98 -5.89 -2.43
C LEU A 9 37.16 -4.82 -3.17
N LEU A 10 37.78 -4.07 -4.09
CA LEU A 10 37.11 -3.06 -4.92
C LEU A 10 36.12 -3.69 -5.93
N LEU A 11 36.46 -4.84 -6.52
CA LEU A 11 35.53 -5.59 -7.37
C LEU A 11 34.32 -6.13 -6.59
N ALA A 12 34.51 -6.57 -5.33
CA ALA A 12 33.43 -7.09 -4.50
C ALA A 12 32.40 -6.02 -4.09
N THR A 13 32.79 -4.74 -4.03
CA THR A 13 31.86 -3.64 -3.76
C THR A 13 31.03 -3.23 -4.98
N ALA A 14 31.50 -3.51 -6.20
CA ALA A 14 30.78 -3.16 -7.43
C ALA A 14 29.57 -4.07 -7.71
N THR A 15 29.44 -5.19 -6.98
CA THR A 15 28.29 -6.11 -7.05
C THR A 15 27.31 -5.95 -5.90
N LEU A 16 27.52 -4.97 -5.00
CA LEU A 16 26.53 -4.58 -4.02
C LEU A 16 25.46 -3.74 -4.72
N HIS A 17 24.50 -4.41 -5.35
CA HIS A 17 23.22 -3.79 -5.58
C HIS A 17 22.63 -3.51 -4.18
N ALA A 18 22.37 -2.23 -3.88
CA ALA A 18 21.36 -1.91 -2.89
C ALA A 18 20.09 -2.69 -3.26
N GLN A 19 19.27 -3.11 -2.28
CA GLN A 19 17.98 -3.74 -2.59
C GLN A 19 17.23 -2.80 -3.54
N ASP A 20 17.16 -3.16 -4.83
CA ASP A 20 16.28 -2.48 -5.75
C ASP A 20 14.88 -2.58 -5.15
N GLU A 21 14.15 -1.48 -5.12
CA GLU A 21 12.79 -1.46 -4.62
C GLU A 21 11.96 -2.37 -5.53
N GLN A 22 11.79 -3.62 -5.10
CA GLN A 22 11.18 -4.67 -5.91
C GLN A 22 9.75 -4.28 -6.22
N GLN A 23 9.48 -4.11 -7.52
CA GLN A 23 8.15 -3.94 -8.06
C GLN A 23 7.41 -5.27 -7.94
N PHE A 24 6.15 -5.24 -7.49
CA PHE A 24 5.36 -6.46 -7.36
C PHE A 24 5.00 -7.04 -8.74
N ASP A 25 5.31 -8.31 -8.96
CA ASP A 25 4.76 -9.04 -10.10
C ASP A 25 3.26 -9.38 -9.88
N ASN A 26 2.59 -9.86 -10.92
CA ASN A 26 1.15 -10.17 -10.83
C ASN A 26 0.86 -11.30 -9.82
N TYR A 27 1.71 -12.32 -9.71
CA TYR A 27 1.52 -13.41 -8.74
C TYR A 27 1.67 -12.91 -7.31
N GLU A 28 2.65 -12.05 -7.04
CA GLU A 28 2.84 -11.40 -5.74
C GLU A 28 1.63 -10.53 -5.37
N ARG A 29 1.06 -9.80 -6.33
CA ARG A 29 -0.15 -8.99 -6.12
C ARG A 29 -1.37 -9.85 -5.80
N GLN A 30 -1.60 -10.93 -6.55
CA GLN A 30 -2.70 -11.86 -6.28
C GLN A 30 -2.52 -12.56 -4.93
N TYR A 31 -1.30 -12.97 -4.61
CA TYR A 31 -0.97 -13.54 -3.32
C TYR A 31 -1.23 -12.54 -2.18
N GLY A 32 -0.81 -11.28 -2.33
CA GLY A 32 -1.07 -10.24 -1.34
C GLY A 32 -2.55 -9.94 -1.14
N LEU A 33 -3.36 -9.92 -2.21
CA LEU A 33 -4.82 -9.83 -2.13
C LEU A 33 -5.40 -10.99 -1.32
N ALA A 34 -4.99 -12.23 -1.61
CA ALA A 34 -5.44 -13.42 -0.89
C ALA A 34 -5.06 -13.40 0.59
N GLN A 35 -3.84 -12.96 0.90
CA GLN A 35 -3.37 -12.80 2.28
C GLN A 35 -4.16 -11.73 3.02
N PHE A 36 -4.47 -10.60 2.38
CA PHE A 36 -5.29 -9.56 2.97
C PHE A 36 -6.72 -10.04 3.25
N TRP A 37 -7.38 -10.64 2.25
CA TRP A 37 -8.70 -11.24 2.42
C TRP A 37 -8.70 -12.23 3.60
N LYS A 38 -7.78 -13.20 3.59
CA LYS A 38 -7.70 -14.22 4.63
C LYS A 38 -7.40 -13.64 6.02
N GLY A 39 -6.51 -12.66 6.08
CA GLY A 39 -6.14 -11.97 7.32
C GLY A 39 -7.34 -11.28 7.95
N VAL A 40 -8.11 -10.52 7.17
CA VAL A 40 -9.35 -9.88 7.65
C VAL A 40 -10.38 -10.93 8.04
N SER A 41 -10.61 -11.98 7.24
CA SER A 41 -11.58 -13.04 7.54
C SER A 41 -11.33 -13.73 8.89
N ILE A 42 -10.07 -13.80 9.34
CA ILE A 42 -9.70 -14.43 10.62
C ILE A 42 -9.69 -13.43 11.77
N ASN A 43 -9.20 -12.21 11.55
CA ASN A 43 -8.83 -11.30 12.63
C ASN A 43 -9.76 -10.11 12.81
N PHE A 44 -10.57 -9.76 11.80
CA PHE A 44 -11.48 -8.63 11.91
C PHE A 44 -12.72 -9.01 12.71
N ALA A 45 -12.83 -8.47 13.92
CA ALA A 45 -13.85 -8.85 14.87
C ALA A 45 -15.20 -8.14 14.68
N PHE A 46 -15.28 -7.13 13.81
CA PHE A 46 -16.39 -6.16 13.76
C PHE A 46 -17.26 -6.28 12.50
N PHE A 47 -17.39 -7.47 11.93
CA PHE A 47 -18.24 -7.67 10.74
C PHE A 47 -19.71 -7.34 10.99
N GLU A 48 -20.18 -7.39 12.24
CA GLU A 48 -21.52 -6.95 12.63
C GLU A 48 -21.78 -5.46 12.38
N GLN A 49 -20.73 -4.63 12.27
CA GLN A 49 -20.85 -3.21 11.94
C GLN A 49 -20.99 -2.94 10.45
N VAL A 50 -20.77 -3.97 9.62
CA VAL A 50 -20.89 -3.93 8.15
C VAL A 50 -21.73 -5.13 7.66
N PRO A 51 -22.99 -5.27 8.11
CA PRO A 51 -23.78 -6.49 7.92
C PRO A 51 -24.08 -6.82 6.45
N ASP A 52 -24.09 -5.82 5.58
CA ASP A 52 -24.34 -5.98 4.14
C ASP A 52 -23.07 -6.34 3.35
N LEU A 53 -21.90 -6.38 4.00
CA LEU A 53 -20.61 -6.62 3.35
C LEU A 53 -20.33 -8.12 3.25
N ASN A 54 -20.53 -8.70 2.07
CA ASN A 54 -20.06 -10.06 1.79
C ASN A 54 -18.56 -10.05 1.42
N TRP A 55 -17.72 -10.35 2.41
CA TRP A 55 -16.26 -10.28 2.26
C TRP A 55 -15.69 -11.24 1.21
N ASP A 56 -16.24 -12.45 1.08
CA ASP A 56 -15.77 -13.44 0.10
C ASP A 56 -16.12 -13.03 -1.33
N SER A 57 -17.34 -12.51 -1.52
CA SER A 57 -17.78 -11.97 -2.82
C SER A 57 -16.95 -10.75 -3.20
N LEU A 58 -16.61 -9.92 -2.21
CA LEU A 58 -15.74 -8.76 -2.43
C LEU A 58 -14.35 -9.20 -2.90
N TYR A 59 -13.71 -10.15 -2.22
CA TYR A 59 -12.43 -10.72 -2.66
C TYR A 59 -12.49 -11.20 -4.12
N PHE A 60 -13.50 -12.01 -4.46
CA PHE A 60 -13.68 -12.49 -5.84
C PHE A 60 -13.79 -11.34 -6.85
N SER A 61 -14.50 -10.26 -6.51
CA SER A 61 -14.65 -9.09 -7.38
C SER A 61 -13.36 -8.27 -7.56
N TYR A 62 -12.40 -8.41 -6.64
CA TYR A 62 -11.12 -7.69 -6.68
C TYR A 62 -10.02 -8.44 -7.44
N ILE A 63 -10.13 -9.76 -7.61
CA ILE A 63 -9.18 -10.57 -8.40
C ILE A 63 -8.92 -9.95 -9.79
N PRO A 64 -9.95 -9.68 -10.64
CA PRO A 64 -9.71 -9.10 -11.97
C PRO A 64 -9.24 -7.65 -11.92
N LYS A 65 -9.56 -6.89 -10.85
CA LYS A 65 -9.07 -5.52 -10.68
C LYS A 65 -7.57 -5.50 -10.39
N VAL A 66 -7.12 -6.39 -9.51
CA VAL A 66 -5.70 -6.53 -9.15
C VAL A 66 -4.89 -7.06 -10.34
N ASP A 67 -5.45 -7.98 -11.13
CA ASP A 67 -4.85 -8.48 -12.36
C ASP A 67 -4.63 -7.35 -13.39
N ALA A 68 -5.59 -6.43 -13.49
CA ALA A 68 -5.54 -5.30 -14.41
C ALA A 68 -4.70 -4.09 -13.93
N ALA A 69 -4.18 -4.12 -12.70
CA ALA A 69 -3.41 -2.99 -12.15
C ALA A 69 -2.10 -2.77 -12.93
N GLN A 70 -1.83 -1.54 -13.37
CA GLN A 70 -0.68 -1.26 -14.24
C GLN A 70 0.63 -1.09 -13.44
N ASN A 71 0.53 -0.74 -12.17
CA ASN A 71 1.66 -0.45 -11.30
C ASN A 71 1.31 -0.73 -9.83
N ASP A 72 2.34 -0.69 -8.98
CA ASP A 72 2.21 -1.06 -7.57
C ASP A 72 1.36 -0.05 -6.79
N PHE A 73 1.35 1.21 -7.22
CA PHE A 73 0.50 2.22 -6.62
C PHE A 73 -0.97 1.91 -6.83
N GLU A 74 -1.39 1.62 -8.07
CA GLU A 74 -2.75 1.18 -8.37
C GLU A 74 -3.12 -0.08 -7.58
N TYR A 75 -2.23 -1.07 -7.53
CA TYR A 75 -2.45 -2.28 -6.74
C TYR A 75 -2.69 -1.99 -5.25
N VAL A 76 -1.80 -1.22 -4.59
CA VAL A 76 -1.98 -0.91 -3.16
C VAL A 76 -3.20 -0.02 -2.93
N ARG A 77 -3.55 0.86 -3.89
CA ARG A 77 -4.80 1.65 -3.83
C ARG A 77 -6.04 0.77 -3.89
N LEU A 78 -6.04 -0.31 -4.69
CA LEU A 78 -7.13 -1.29 -4.68
C LEU A 78 -7.25 -2.00 -3.33
N LEU A 79 -6.14 -2.39 -2.71
CA LEU A 79 -6.19 -2.96 -1.35
C LEU A 79 -6.72 -1.96 -0.32
N GLN A 80 -6.34 -0.68 -0.43
CA GLN A 80 -6.86 0.39 0.42
C GLN A 80 -8.37 0.63 0.21
N GLU A 81 -8.84 0.57 -1.04
CA GLU A 81 -10.28 0.65 -1.37
C GLU A 81 -11.05 -0.52 -0.74
N MET A 82 -10.56 -1.75 -0.90
CA MET A 82 -11.14 -2.94 -0.28
C MET A 82 -11.17 -2.83 1.26
N CYS A 83 -10.07 -2.36 1.85
CA CYS A 83 -9.94 -2.13 3.29
C CYS A 83 -10.93 -1.08 3.81
N ALA A 84 -11.17 0.00 3.06
CA ALA A 84 -12.08 1.08 3.47
C ALA A 84 -13.54 0.61 3.56
N LEU A 85 -13.91 -0.46 2.85
CA LEU A 85 -15.26 -1.05 2.91
C LEU A 85 -15.56 -1.71 4.26
N LEU A 86 -14.55 -2.01 5.07
CA LEU A 86 -14.71 -2.44 6.45
C LEU A 86 -15.20 -1.31 7.37
N LYS A 87 -15.17 -0.05 6.90
CA LYS A 87 -15.58 1.16 7.64
C LYS A 87 -14.91 1.30 9.01
N ASP A 88 -13.69 0.81 9.15
CA ASP A 88 -12.92 0.83 10.39
C ASP A 88 -11.66 1.71 10.29
N GLY A 89 -11.43 2.54 11.31
CA GLY A 89 -10.29 3.46 11.38
C GLY A 89 -8.98 2.82 11.86
N HIS A 90 -9.03 1.60 12.40
CA HIS A 90 -7.86 0.90 12.96
C HIS A 90 -7.27 -0.15 12.00
N THR A 91 -8.03 -0.60 11.01
CA THR A 91 -7.61 -1.49 9.94
C THR A 91 -7.08 -0.66 8.77
N ARG A 92 -5.81 -0.85 8.40
CA ARG A 92 -5.14 0.00 7.41
C ARG A 92 -4.21 -0.81 6.50
N VAL A 93 -4.19 -0.44 5.23
CA VAL A 93 -3.16 -0.84 4.27
C VAL A 93 -2.25 0.36 4.00
N TYR A 94 -0.96 0.23 4.28
CA TYR A 94 0.01 1.31 4.07
C TYR A 94 0.66 1.22 2.70
N LEU A 95 1.01 2.38 2.12
CA LEU A 95 1.90 2.39 0.97
C LEU A 95 3.30 1.91 1.40
N PRO A 96 3.95 1.04 0.61
CA PRO A 96 5.35 0.72 0.80
C PRO A 96 6.20 1.98 0.64
N ARG A 97 7.42 1.95 1.21
CA ARG A 97 8.32 3.11 1.29
C ARG A 97 8.53 3.79 -0.08
N HIS A 98 8.76 2.99 -1.11
CA HIS A 98 8.99 3.44 -2.49
C HIS A 98 7.83 4.25 -3.10
N LEU A 99 6.61 4.05 -2.60
CA LEU A 99 5.41 4.75 -3.07
C LEU A 99 5.00 5.93 -2.19
N GLN A 100 5.69 6.18 -1.06
CA GLN A 100 5.28 7.25 -0.14
C GLN A 100 5.34 8.64 -0.79
N MET A 101 6.31 8.87 -1.68
CA MET A 101 6.46 10.11 -2.43
C MET A 101 5.29 10.39 -3.40
N GLN A 102 4.52 9.36 -3.76
CA GLN A 102 3.34 9.52 -4.62
C GLN A 102 2.11 10.04 -3.85
N ARG A 103 2.17 10.11 -2.51
CA ARG A 103 1.10 10.74 -1.71
C ARG A 103 1.24 12.26 -1.77
N PHE A 104 0.57 12.87 -2.74
CA PHE A 104 0.41 14.31 -2.74
C PHE A 104 -0.59 14.72 -1.65
N ARG A 105 -0.15 15.54 -0.70
CA ARG A 105 -1.05 16.24 0.23
C ARG A 105 -0.78 17.72 0.06
N PRO A 106 -1.74 18.52 -0.44
CA PRO A 106 -1.54 19.96 -0.47
C PRO A 106 -1.25 20.46 0.94
N ALA A 107 -0.36 21.44 1.05
CA ALA A 107 0.08 22.04 2.30
C ALA A 107 -1.04 22.95 2.85
N ILE A 108 -2.19 22.36 3.19
CA ILE A 108 -3.36 23.05 3.72
C ILE A 108 -3.95 22.22 4.87
N ALA A 109 -4.46 22.92 5.88
CA ALA A 109 -5.31 22.33 6.88
C ALA A 109 -6.76 22.62 6.54
N THR A 110 -7.62 21.62 6.66
CA THR A 110 -9.07 21.77 6.46
C THR A 110 -9.84 21.39 7.71
N GLN A 111 -11.00 22.01 7.89
CA GLN A 111 -11.96 21.66 8.94
C GLN A 111 -13.35 21.55 8.34
N LEU A 112 -14.10 20.53 8.79
CA LEU A 112 -15.53 20.44 8.51
C LEU A 112 -16.28 21.30 9.53
N ILE A 113 -16.91 22.39 9.07
CA ILE A 113 -17.76 23.27 9.87
C ILE A 113 -19.16 23.17 9.28
N GLU A 114 -20.11 22.70 10.09
CA GLU A 114 -21.45 22.31 9.64
C GLU A 114 -21.40 21.30 8.47
N LYS A 115 -21.75 21.74 7.26
CA LYS A 115 -21.72 20.93 6.03
C LYS A 115 -20.66 21.41 5.03
N GLY A 116 -19.81 22.37 5.41
CA GLY A 116 -18.77 22.94 4.55
C GLY A 116 -17.36 22.50 4.95
N VAL A 117 -16.51 22.23 3.96
CA VAL A 117 -15.06 22.02 4.17
C VAL A 117 -14.36 23.35 3.97
N PHE A 118 -13.78 23.89 5.04
CA PHE A 118 -13.08 25.17 5.03
C PHE A 118 -11.57 24.95 5.13
N ILE A 119 -10.80 25.68 4.31
CA ILE A 119 -9.35 25.79 4.52
C ILE A 119 -9.15 26.71 5.72
N THR A 120 -8.54 26.19 6.78
CA THR A 120 -8.28 26.94 8.01
C THR A 120 -6.85 27.50 8.03
N HIS A 121 -5.92 26.82 7.36
CA HIS A 121 -4.53 27.24 7.26
C HIS A 121 -3.96 26.86 5.90
N VAL A 122 -3.13 27.73 5.35
CA VAL A 122 -2.14 27.37 4.32
C VAL A 122 -0.83 27.16 5.05
N LEU A 123 -0.31 25.93 4.99
CA LEU A 123 0.96 25.57 5.59
C LEU A 123 2.04 26.06 4.63
N ASN A 124 2.81 27.06 5.04
CA ASN A 124 4.04 27.43 4.37
C ASN A 124 5.17 26.70 5.10
N ASP A 125 6.05 26.09 4.32
CA ASP A 125 7.30 25.50 4.81
C ASP A 125 8.20 26.56 5.45
#